data_AF-A0A954QL72-F1
#
_entry.id   AF-A0A954QL72-F1
#
_cell.length_a   1.000
_cell.length_b   1.000
_cell.length_c   1.000
_cell.angle_alpha   90.00
_cell.angle_beta   90.00
_cell.angle_gamma   90.00
#
_symmetry.space_group_name_H-M   'P 1'
#
loop_
_entity.id
_entity.type
_entity.pdbx_description
1 polymer ?
#
loop_
_entity_poly.entity_id
_entity_poly.type
_entity_poly.pdbx_seq_one_letter_code
_entity_poly.pdbx_strand_id
1 'polypeptide(L)'
;FPERYRRALFMADWQNGRVLVVHMRPAGASYTCRYDMFLEGGPLNISAMEFGPDGALYFITGGRGSQSGLYRVSPIAKLNESKADERASSASNPELDEVNADEAASAAEARALRRQLEQFHRHEEQAAVELAWPYLNSSDPWLRWAARVAIERQPLETWRARALAESRTTAKLAALLALARQGEATDQPALLEALRQLPLDALGKDDLLAALRVYSLAFIRMGEPNAAARASVASRLDAIYPHDQSSVNQQLCTLLVYLRAPRVIDKTLRLMEAAATQEQQIHYVHMLVRLNEGWSSSSRTEVLRWLLRAKSFRGGRLLPTAINNLQTDFVAGMNDAERGELASLIVQLDQPPTPEDALPTRPFVRQWRMEDLMTDVSTANAANSSEEAKAHMMTQGKQALAAATCLKCHRLGDEGGQVGPDLSTVGKRFDKRLLLESILEPSKVVDPKYRNVAYLLNNGKIVAGRPVSVSSKQIVVETDPVSAATVTIDRAAIDESFPAEASPMPSGLVDTLTKAEILSLLDYLHSITAGRR
;
A
#
# COMPACT_ATOMS: atom_id res chain seq x y z
N PHE A 1 -31.94 9.71 -12.83
CA PHE A 1 -31.42 8.68 -11.90
C PHE A 1 -32.10 8.76 -10.53
N PRO A 2 -32.18 7.64 -9.77
CA PRO A 2 -32.59 7.62 -8.35
C PRO A 2 -31.79 8.58 -7.47
N GLU A 3 -32.35 9.00 -6.33
CA GLU A 3 -31.78 10.04 -5.46
C GLU A 3 -30.34 9.74 -5.04
N ARG A 4 -30.04 8.49 -4.65
CA ARG A 4 -28.70 8.06 -4.23
C ARG A 4 -27.59 8.40 -5.24
N TYR A 5 -27.92 8.47 -6.53
CA TYR A 5 -26.95 8.76 -7.59
C TYR A 5 -26.82 10.25 -7.95
N ARG A 6 -27.77 11.10 -7.54
CA ARG A 6 -27.81 12.51 -7.96
C ARG A 6 -26.76 13.37 -7.26
N ARG A 7 -26.23 12.92 -6.12
CA ARG A 7 -25.23 13.65 -5.31
C ARG A 7 -23.91 12.89 -5.18
N ALA A 8 -23.68 11.92 -6.05
CA ALA A 8 -22.47 11.10 -6.04
C ALA A 8 -21.49 11.56 -7.12
N LEU A 9 -20.20 11.33 -6.87
CA LEU A 9 -19.14 11.43 -7.85
C LEU A 9 -19.07 10.10 -8.62
N PHE A 10 -18.94 10.13 -9.93
CA PHE A 10 -18.69 8.92 -10.72
C PHE A 10 -17.21 8.85 -11.08
N MET A 11 -16.59 7.69 -10.89
CA MET A 11 -15.18 7.46 -11.22
C MET A 11 -15.04 6.32 -12.23
N ALA A 12 -14.37 6.60 -13.35
CA ALA A 12 -14.07 5.61 -14.38
C ALA A 12 -12.77 4.88 -14.00
N ASP A 13 -12.88 3.58 -13.73
CA ASP A 13 -11.73 2.70 -13.51
C ASP A 13 -11.41 2.01 -14.85
N TRP A 14 -10.59 2.69 -15.64
CA TRP A 14 -10.17 2.22 -16.96
C TRP A 14 -9.51 0.84 -16.89
N GLN A 15 -8.71 0.59 -15.84
CA GLN A 15 -7.91 -0.64 -15.72
C GLN A 15 -8.79 -1.87 -15.50
N ASN A 16 -9.83 -1.74 -14.67
CA ASN A 16 -10.71 -2.86 -14.32
C ASN A 16 -12.03 -2.87 -15.11
N GLY A 17 -12.24 -1.89 -15.99
CA GLY A 17 -13.41 -1.84 -16.86
C GLY A 17 -14.72 -1.65 -16.07
N ARG A 18 -14.75 -0.69 -15.15
CA ARG A 18 -15.91 -0.43 -14.29
C ARG A 18 -16.09 1.07 -14.03
N VAL A 19 -17.33 1.47 -13.76
CA VAL A 19 -17.64 2.79 -13.17
C VAL A 19 -17.99 2.57 -11.70
N LEU A 20 -17.37 3.36 -10.85
CA LEU A 20 -17.67 3.44 -9.43
C LEU A 20 -18.59 4.63 -9.18
N VAL A 21 -19.60 4.44 -8.34
CA VAL A 21 -20.33 5.54 -7.72
C VAL A 21 -19.67 5.83 -6.38
N VAL A 22 -19.30 7.09 -6.14
CA VAL A 22 -18.51 7.52 -4.99
C VAL A 22 -19.32 8.52 -4.18
N HIS A 23 -19.60 8.13 -2.95
CA HIS A 23 -20.33 8.90 -1.96
C HIS A 23 -19.34 9.64 -1.07
N MET A 24 -19.30 10.96 -1.22
CA MET A 24 -18.36 11.83 -0.51
C MET A 24 -18.96 12.25 0.83
N ARG A 25 -18.21 12.09 1.92
CA ARG A 25 -18.56 12.56 3.26
C ARG A 25 -17.57 13.65 3.71
N PRO A 26 -18.04 14.85 4.07
CA PRO A 26 -17.23 15.87 4.72
C PRO A 26 -16.39 15.29 5.88
N ALA A 27 -15.08 15.54 5.88
CA ALA A 27 -14.18 15.11 6.95
C ALA A 27 -13.02 16.11 7.06
N GLY A 28 -13.04 16.94 8.11
CA GLY A 28 -12.11 18.05 8.27
C GLY A 28 -12.13 19.01 7.07
N ALA A 29 -10.96 19.50 6.70
CA ALA A 29 -10.74 20.39 5.56
C ALA A 29 -10.77 19.66 4.19
N SER A 30 -11.24 18.42 4.14
CA SER A 30 -11.44 17.65 2.91
C SER A 30 -12.67 16.75 3.03
N TYR A 31 -12.64 15.60 2.35
CA TYR A 31 -13.68 14.60 2.31
C TYR A 31 -13.08 13.21 2.48
N THR A 32 -13.81 12.32 3.14
CA THR A 32 -13.65 10.87 3.00
C THR A 32 -14.68 10.34 2.01
N CYS A 33 -14.57 9.11 1.56
CA CYS A 33 -15.56 8.52 0.66
C CYS A 33 -15.79 7.03 0.89
N ARG A 34 -17.00 6.60 0.54
CA ARG A 34 -17.33 5.22 0.21
C ARG A 34 -17.57 5.14 -1.29
N TYR A 35 -17.32 3.99 -1.89
CA TYR A 35 -17.71 3.76 -3.26
C TYR A 35 -18.38 2.39 -3.41
N ASP A 36 -19.31 2.32 -4.35
CA ASP A 36 -19.98 1.10 -4.76
C ASP A 36 -19.73 0.89 -6.26
N MET A 37 -19.76 -0.36 -6.71
CA MET A 37 -19.73 -0.65 -8.15
C MET A 37 -21.05 -0.19 -8.76
N PHE A 38 -20.98 0.74 -9.72
CA PHE A 38 -22.16 1.28 -10.40
C PHE A 38 -22.48 0.48 -11.66
N LEU A 39 -21.47 0.26 -12.49
CA LEU A 39 -21.55 -0.63 -13.65
C LEU A 39 -20.20 -1.26 -13.90
N GLU A 40 -20.22 -2.48 -14.42
CA GLU A 40 -19.04 -3.20 -14.88
C GLU A 40 -19.40 -3.98 -16.14
N GLY A 41 -18.39 -4.32 -16.92
CA GLY A 41 -18.53 -5.20 -18.05
C GLY A 41 -17.18 -5.74 -18.46
N GLY A 42 -17.16 -6.93 -19.07
CA GLY A 42 -15.99 -7.32 -19.84
C GLY A 42 -15.78 -6.34 -21.01
N PRO A 43 -14.58 -6.27 -21.60
CA PRO A 43 -13.68 -5.14 -21.32
C PRO A 43 -14.42 -3.82 -21.48
N LEU A 44 -14.68 -3.14 -20.37
CA LEU A 44 -15.34 -1.84 -20.40
C LEU A 44 -14.35 -0.72 -20.05
N ASN A 45 -13.22 -0.67 -20.75
CA ASN A 45 -12.16 0.32 -20.52
C ASN A 45 -12.66 1.75 -20.81
N ILE A 46 -13.32 2.37 -19.82
CA ILE A 46 -13.97 3.67 -19.95
C ILE A 46 -12.91 4.75 -20.11
N SER A 47 -12.88 5.41 -21.26
CA SER A 47 -11.93 6.47 -21.57
C SER A 47 -12.48 7.86 -21.29
N ALA A 48 -13.80 8.04 -21.35
CA ALA A 48 -14.49 9.27 -20.94
C ALA A 48 -15.96 8.98 -20.61
N MET A 49 -16.55 9.82 -19.75
CA MET A 49 -17.97 9.78 -19.40
C MET A 49 -18.52 11.16 -19.08
N GLU A 50 -19.80 11.38 -19.37
CA GLU A 50 -20.50 12.65 -19.10
C GLU A 50 -22.00 12.42 -18.98
N PHE A 51 -22.68 13.24 -18.17
CA PHE A 51 -24.15 13.29 -18.16
C PHE A 51 -24.63 14.20 -19.29
N GLY A 52 -25.42 13.63 -20.21
CA GLY A 52 -26.03 14.38 -21.29
C GLY A 52 -27.16 15.31 -20.81
N PRO A 53 -27.63 16.23 -21.67
CA PRO A 53 -28.75 17.12 -21.36
C PRO A 53 -30.09 16.37 -21.14
N ASP A 54 -30.19 15.12 -21.60
CA ASP A 54 -31.33 14.22 -21.34
C ASP A 54 -31.26 13.55 -19.96
N GLY A 55 -30.22 13.84 -19.16
CA GLY A 55 -29.99 13.28 -17.84
C GLY A 55 -29.49 11.84 -17.85
N ALA A 56 -29.13 11.27 -19.00
CA ALA A 56 -28.50 9.97 -19.11
C ALA A 56 -26.98 10.08 -18.95
N LEU A 57 -26.35 9.03 -18.41
CA LEU A 57 -24.88 8.95 -18.39
C LEU A 57 -24.42 8.33 -19.71
N TYR A 58 -23.59 9.04 -20.44
CA TYR A 58 -22.90 8.55 -21.62
C TYR A 58 -21.46 8.23 -21.27
N PHE A 59 -20.94 7.13 -21.82
CA PHE A 59 -19.52 6.85 -21.72
C PHE A 59 -19.02 6.17 -22.98
N ILE A 60 -17.74 6.40 -23.27
CA ILE A 60 -17.04 5.73 -24.35
C ILE A 60 -16.03 4.73 -23.78
N THR A 61 -15.86 3.62 -24.46
CA THR A 61 -14.79 2.66 -24.20
C THR A 61 -13.70 2.78 -25.26
N GLY A 62 -12.48 2.41 -24.93
CA GLY A 62 -11.39 2.34 -25.90
C GLY A 62 -10.00 2.58 -25.29
N GLY A 63 -9.02 2.69 -26.18
CA GLY A 63 -7.61 2.93 -25.86
C GLY A 63 -6.72 1.73 -26.17
N ARG A 64 -5.42 1.98 -26.36
CA ARG A 64 -4.41 0.95 -26.69
C ARG A 64 -4.80 0.03 -27.88
N GLY A 65 -5.53 0.56 -28.86
CA GLY A 65 -5.97 -0.19 -30.04
C GLY A 65 -7.18 -1.10 -29.83
N SER A 66 -7.85 -1.05 -28.67
CA SER A 66 -9.10 -1.79 -28.46
C SER A 66 -10.26 -1.18 -29.27
N GLN A 67 -11.26 -2.00 -29.58
CA GLN A 67 -12.51 -1.53 -30.20
C GLN A 67 -13.20 -0.51 -29.29
N SER A 68 -13.58 0.64 -29.86
CA SER A 68 -14.35 1.66 -29.15
C SER A 68 -15.84 1.35 -29.18
N GLY A 69 -16.54 1.71 -28.11
CA GLY A 69 -18.00 1.68 -28.03
C GLY A 69 -18.54 2.95 -27.39
N LEU A 70 -19.76 3.33 -27.75
CA LEU A 70 -20.52 4.40 -27.10
C LEU A 70 -21.71 3.76 -26.38
N TYR A 71 -21.82 4.05 -25.09
CA TYR A 71 -22.85 3.50 -24.22
C TYR A 71 -23.69 4.63 -23.64
N ARG A 72 -24.98 4.37 -23.47
CA ARG A 72 -25.95 5.25 -22.81
C ARG A 72 -26.59 4.49 -21.65
N VAL A 73 -26.54 5.07 -20.46
CA VAL A 73 -27.15 4.54 -19.24
C VAL A 73 -28.29 5.45 -18.82
N SER A 74 -29.49 4.89 -18.72
CA SER A 74 -30.70 5.60 -18.32
C SER A 74 -31.49 4.78 -17.29
N PRO A 75 -32.20 5.43 -16.33
CA PRO A 75 -33.06 4.71 -15.40
C PRO A 75 -34.20 4.00 -16.15
N ILE A 76 -34.55 2.78 -15.75
CA ILE A 76 -35.70 2.04 -16.28
C ILE A 76 -36.92 2.39 -15.42
N ALA A 77 -38.03 2.81 -16.03
CA ALA A 77 -39.24 3.27 -15.34
C ALA A 77 -40.08 2.15 -14.65
N LYS A 78 -39.65 0.88 -14.69
CA LYS A 78 -40.42 -0.29 -14.21
C LYS A 78 -39.56 -1.34 -13.49
N LEU A 79 -38.95 -0.97 -12.37
CA LEU A 79 -38.65 -1.95 -11.32
C LEU A 79 -39.61 -1.63 -10.18
N ASN A 80 -40.57 -2.52 -9.92
CA ASN A 80 -41.51 -2.42 -8.81
C ASN A 80 -40.77 -1.94 -7.56
N GLU A 81 -41.26 -0.85 -6.98
CA GLU A 81 -40.68 -0.15 -5.83
C GLU A 81 -40.34 -1.13 -4.70
N SER A 82 -41.08 -2.24 -4.56
CA SER A 82 -40.87 -3.28 -3.54
C SER A 82 -39.59 -4.11 -3.67
N LYS A 83 -39.03 -4.37 -4.86
CA LYS A 83 -37.79 -5.18 -5.03
C LYS A 83 -36.52 -4.35 -5.22
N ALA A 84 -36.68 -3.10 -5.67
CA ALA A 84 -35.57 -2.15 -5.74
C ALA A 84 -35.16 -1.67 -4.34
N ASP A 85 -36.13 -1.49 -3.43
CA ASP A 85 -35.87 -1.14 -2.03
C ASP A 85 -35.24 -2.27 -1.21
N GLU A 86 -35.55 -3.55 -1.47
CA GLU A 86 -34.89 -4.66 -0.75
C GLU A 86 -33.40 -4.85 -1.12
N ARG A 87 -33.01 -4.59 -2.39
CA ARG A 87 -31.60 -4.58 -2.81
C ARG A 87 -30.89 -3.25 -2.54
N ALA A 88 -31.62 -2.15 -2.43
CA ALA A 88 -31.06 -0.85 -2.04
C ALA A 88 -30.86 -0.75 -0.53
N SER A 89 -31.75 -1.33 0.28
CA SER A 89 -31.66 -1.35 1.75
C SER A 89 -30.68 -2.39 2.30
N SER A 90 -30.39 -3.49 1.59
CA SER A 90 -29.37 -4.45 2.02
C SER A 90 -27.92 -4.03 1.72
N ALA A 91 -27.73 -3.01 0.88
CA ALA A 91 -26.42 -2.49 0.48
C ALA A 91 -26.14 -1.05 0.96
N SER A 92 -27.16 -0.32 1.43
CA SER A 92 -26.97 0.96 2.12
C SER A 92 -27.19 0.74 3.59
N ASN A 93 -26.20 1.09 4.40
CA ASN A 93 -26.40 1.22 5.84
C ASN A 93 -26.76 2.69 6.09
N PRO A 94 -28.05 3.07 6.17
CA PRO A 94 -28.46 4.47 6.31
C PRO A 94 -27.86 5.15 7.54
N GLU A 95 -27.52 4.41 8.59
CA GLU A 95 -26.80 4.91 9.77
C GLU A 95 -25.37 5.43 9.48
N LEU A 96 -24.76 5.08 8.34
CA LEU A 96 -23.39 5.49 7.97
C LEU A 96 -23.33 6.68 7.00
N ASP A 97 -24.44 6.99 6.33
CA ASP A 97 -24.56 8.09 5.36
C ASP A 97 -25.05 9.40 6.01
N GLU A 98 -25.57 9.35 7.24
CA GLU A 98 -25.85 10.54 8.04
C GLU A 98 -24.55 11.10 8.66
N VAL A 99 -24.16 12.27 8.20
CA VAL A 99 -23.14 13.09 8.88
C VAL A 99 -23.87 13.89 9.94
N ASN A 100 -23.43 13.79 11.19
CA ASN A 100 -23.95 14.65 12.24
C ASN A 100 -23.81 16.12 11.79
N ALA A 101 -24.87 16.92 11.96
CA ALA A 101 -24.91 18.32 11.55
C ALA A 101 -23.71 19.11 12.10
N ASP A 102 -23.27 18.81 13.32
CA ASP A 102 -22.10 19.44 13.94
C ASP A 102 -20.79 19.05 13.25
N GLU A 103 -20.62 17.77 12.88
CA GLU A 103 -19.47 17.31 12.10
C GLU A 103 -19.44 17.96 10.71
N ALA A 104 -20.61 18.10 10.08
CA ALA A 104 -20.73 18.73 8.77
C ALA A 104 -20.40 20.22 8.82
N ALA A 105 -20.87 20.93 9.85
CA ALA A 105 -20.56 22.34 10.09
C ALA A 105 -19.06 22.54 10.38
N SER A 106 -18.49 21.77 11.31
CA SER A 106 -17.06 21.83 11.62
C SER A 106 -16.18 21.56 10.39
N ALA A 107 -16.54 20.55 9.59
CA ALA A 107 -15.82 20.27 8.35
C ALA A 107 -15.99 21.40 7.32
N ALA A 108 -17.13 22.09 7.29
CA ALA A 108 -17.33 23.25 6.41
C ALA A 108 -16.44 24.43 6.81
N GLU A 109 -16.33 24.72 8.11
CA GLU A 109 -15.41 25.73 8.65
C GLU A 109 -13.95 25.39 8.33
N ALA A 110 -13.54 24.14 8.55
CA ALA A 110 -12.19 23.69 8.22
C ALA A 110 -11.88 23.83 6.71
N ARG A 111 -12.84 23.53 5.82
CA ARG A 111 -12.68 23.76 4.38
C ARG A 111 -12.62 25.24 4.02
N ALA A 112 -13.41 26.09 4.67
CA ALA A 112 -13.38 27.54 4.46
C ALA A 112 -12.02 28.11 4.88
N LEU A 113 -11.53 27.71 6.06
CA LEU A 113 -10.20 28.07 6.54
C LEU A 113 -9.09 27.60 5.59
N ARG A 114 -9.16 26.35 5.09
CA ARG A 114 -8.20 25.87 4.09
C ARG A 114 -8.17 26.77 2.86
N ARG A 115 -9.35 27.12 2.33
CA ARG A 115 -9.46 28.02 1.16
C ARG A 115 -8.91 29.41 1.45
N GLN A 116 -9.08 29.92 2.67
CA GLN A 116 -8.47 31.18 3.09
C GLN A 116 -6.95 31.10 3.07
N LEU A 117 -6.36 30.03 3.63
CA LEU A 117 -4.91 29.81 3.57
C LEU A 117 -4.39 29.64 2.14
N GLU A 118 -5.17 28.98 1.27
CA GLU A 118 -4.86 28.79 -0.15
C GLU A 118 -4.82 30.11 -0.95
N GLN A 119 -5.42 31.19 -0.46
CA GLN A 119 -5.30 32.51 -1.10
C GLN A 119 -3.85 33.00 -1.09
N PHE A 120 -3.10 32.73 -0.02
CA PHE A 120 -1.68 33.09 0.09
C PHE A 120 -0.75 32.19 -0.74
N HIS A 121 -1.27 31.22 -1.51
CA HIS A 121 -0.43 30.34 -2.34
C HIS A 121 0.05 30.99 -3.64
N ARG A 122 -0.56 32.12 -4.01
CA ARG A 122 -0.37 32.76 -5.32
C ARG A 122 0.33 34.11 -5.26
N HIS A 123 0.44 34.73 -4.08
CA HIS A 123 1.06 36.04 -3.89
C HIS A 123 1.64 36.18 -2.48
N GLU A 124 2.57 37.12 -2.34
CA GLU A 124 3.10 37.53 -1.05
C GLU A 124 2.09 38.44 -0.33
N GLU A 125 1.93 38.23 0.97
CA GLU A 125 1.04 39.03 1.80
C GLU A 125 1.58 39.12 3.23
N GLN A 126 1.67 40.34 3.76
CA GLN A 126 2.34 40.62 5.03
C GLN A 126 1.75 39.83 6.21
N ALA A 127 0.43 39.59 6.21
CA ALA A 127 -0.27 38.86 7.27
C ALA A 127 -0.21 37.33 7.11
N ALA A 128 0.25 36.81 5.96
CA ALA A 128 0.13 35.38 5.64
C ALA A 128 0.89 34.48 6.63
N VAL A 129 2.11 34.87 7.03
CA VAL A 129 2.90 34.10 8.01
C VAL A 129 2.16 34.00 9.33
N GLU A 130 1.67 35.10 9.88
CA GLU A 130 0.96 35.10 11.17
C GLU A 130 -0.36 34.33 11.11
N LEU A 131 -1.11 34.44 10.01
CA LEU A 131 -2.37 33.73 9.83
C LEU A 131 -2.18 32.23 9.62
N ALA A 132 -1.11 31.82 8.93
CA ALA A 132 -0.85 30.42 8.61
C ALA A 132 -0.14 29.66 9.74
N TRP A 133 0.76 30.31 10.48
CA TRP A 133 1.65 29.63 11.45
C TRP A 133 0.94 28.75 12.49
N PRO A 134 -0.20 29.15 13.09
CA PRO A 134 -0.89 28.32 14.07
C PRO A 134 -1.30 26.95 13.49
N TYR A 135 -1.65 26.92 12.20
CA TYR A 135 -2.18 25.74 11.52
C TYR A 135 -1.08 24.79 11.03
N LEU A 136 0.19 25.15 11.15
CA LEU A 136 1.30 24.18 11.01
C LEU A 136 1.20 23.03 12.03
N ASN A 137 0.57 23.28 13.18
CA ASN A 137 0.33 22.27 14.22
C ASN A 137 -1.06 21.61 14.14
N SER A 138 -1.84 21.88 13.09
CA SER A 138 -3.19 21.31 12.96
C SER A 138 -3.13 19.78 12.95
N SER A 139 -4.07 19.07 13.56
CA SER A 139 -4.20 17.61 13.40
C SER A 139 -4.71 17.24 11.99
N ASP A 140 -5.43 18.15 11.33
CA ASP A 140 -5.86 18.00 9.94
C ASP A 140 -4.68 18.22 8.96
N PRO A 141 -4.30 17.20 8.17
CA PRO A 141 -3.16 17.27 7.26
C PRO A 141 -3.37 18.24 6.09
N TRP A 142 -4.61 18.50 5.68
CA TRP A 142 -4.92 19.44 4.60
C TRP A 142 -4.76 20.88 5.05
N LEU A 143 -5.15 21.20 6.30
CA LEU A 143 -4.87 22.50 6.90
C LEU A 143 -3.37 22.70 7.11
N ARG A 144 -2.65 21.70 7.66
CA ARG A 144 -1.18 21.78 7.80
C ARG A 144 -0.51 22.02 6.46
N TRP A 145 -0.93 21.31 5.42
CA TRP A 145 -0.37 21.46 4.08
C TRP A 145 -0.63 22.86 3.53
N ALA A 146 -1.88 23.36 3.62
CA ALA A 146 -2.22 24.69 3.11
C ALA A 146 -1.48 25.80 3.86
N ALA A 147 -1.35 25.69 5.19
CA ALA A 147 -0.58 26.61 6.01
C ALA A 147 0.91 26.61 5.64
N ARG A 148 1.52 25.43 5.49
CA ARG A 148 2.93 25.32 5.08
C ARG A 148 3.18 25.96 3.73
N VAL A 149 2.32 25.68 2.73
CA VAL A 149 2.46 26.26 1.39
C VAL A 149 2.25 27.79 1.41
N ALA A 150 1.33 28.29 2.24
CA ALA A 150 1.15 29.73 2.42
C ALA A 150 2.44 30.40 2.91
N ILE A 151 3.13 29.81 3.89
CA ILE A 151 4.42 30.31 4.40
C ILE A 151 5.54 30.17 3.37
N GLU A 152 5.61 29.04 2.65
CA GLU A 152 6.59 28.81 1.57
C GLU A 152 6.52 29.88 0.47
N ARG A 153 5.40 30.59 0.34
CA ARG A 153 5.17 31.66 -0.65
C ARG A 153 5.45 33.07 -0.12
N GLN A 154 5.96 33.19 1.10
CA GLN A 154 6.35 34.47 1.70
C GLN A 154 7.88 34.62 1.71
N PRO A 155 8.42 35.85 1.71
CA PRO A 155 9.87 36.08 1.75
C PRO A 155 10.54 35.35 2.91
N LEU A 156 11.54 34.53 2.63
CA LEU A 156 12.17 33.61 3.59
C LEU A 156 12.64 34.30 4.87
N GLU A 157 13.17 35.51 4.75
CA GLU A 157 13.69 36.30 5.88
C GLU A 157 12.63 36.63 6.94
N THR A 158 11.34 36.63 6.56
CA THR A 158 10.24 36.91 7.48
C THR A 158 9.93 35.76 8.43
N TRP A 159 10.37 34.53 8.11
CA TRP A 159 9.98 33.34 8.87
C TRP A 159 11.11 32.34 9.14
N ARG A 160 12.30 32.49 8.54
CA ARG A 160 13.46 31.59 8.74
C ARG A 160 13.78 31.35 10.21
N ALA A 161 13.97 32.42 10.98
CA ALA A 161 14.30 32.32 12.40
C ALA A 161 13.19 31.63 13.22
N ARG A 162 11.92 31.92 12.88
CA ARG A 162 10.75 31.32 13.52
C ARG A 162 10.64 29.82 13.25
N ALA A 163 10.98 29.37 12.04
CA ALA A 163 10.99 27.95 11.69
C ALA A 163 12.02 27.16 12.51
N LEU A 164 13.22 27.73 12.71
CA LEU A 164 14.29 27.11 13.50
C LEU A 164 13.97 27.06 15.00
N ALA A 165 13.24 28.06 15.50
CA ALA A 165 12.90 28.21 16.92
C ALA A 165 11.56 27.56 17.35
N GLU A 166 10.76 27.04 16.41
CA GLU A 166 9.47 26.42 16.72
C GLU A 166 9.65 25.19 17.64
N SER A 167 8.84 25.11 18.69
CA SER A 167 8.96 24.10 19.74
C SER A 167 7.92 22.97 19.63
N ARG A 168 6.77 23.24 18.98
CA ARG A 168 5.72 22.23 18.78
C ARG A 168 6.15 21.29 17.66
N THR A 169 6.37 20.01 17.98
CA THR A 169 6.95 19.01 17.09
C THR A 169 6.38 19.02 15.67
N THR A 170 5.07 18.86 15.51
CA THR A 170 4.42 18.81 14.20
C THR A 170 4.57 20.13 13.42
N ALA A 171 4.40 21.28 14.09
CA ALA A 171 4.65 22.57 13.47
C ALA A 171 6.12 22.78 13.08
N LYS A 172 7.05 22.38 13.95
CA LYS A 172 8.49 22.46 13.71
C LYS A 172 8.84 21.66 12.46
N LEU A 173 8.37 20.43 12.35
CA LEU A 173 8.62 19.58 11.17
C LEU A 173 8.01 20.18 9.90
N ALA A 174 6.80 20.75 9.96
CA ALA A 174 6.21 21.44 8.81
C ALA A 174 6.99 22.71 8.42
N ALA A 175 7.46 23.50 9.38
CA ALA A 175 8.25 24.70 9.16
C ALA A 175 9.66 24.37 8.63
N LEU A 176 10.33 23.36 9.18
CA LEU A 176 11.62 22.88 8.67
C LEU A 176 11.49 22.25 7.28
N LEU A 177 10.35 21.62 6.97
CA LEU A 177 10.06 21.15 5.61
C LEU A 177 9.92 22.31 4.62
N ALA A 178 9.28 23.42 5.04
CA ALA A 178 9.23 24.65 4.25
C ALA A 178 10.63 25.26 4.07
N LEU A 179 11.42 25.33 5.15
CA LEU A 179 12.80 25.81 5.11
C LEU A 179 13.66 24.97 4.16
N ALA A 180 13.57 23.64 4.23
CA ALA A 180 14.28 22.74 3.32
C ALA A 180 13.93 22.96 1.83
N ARG A 181 12.77 23.56 1.53
CA ARG A 181 12.30 23.83 0.15
C ARG A 181 12.69 25.21 -0.37
N GLN A 182 12.69 26.21 0.50
CA GLN A 182 12.88 27.61 0.15
C GLN A 182 14.26 28.17 0.53
N GLY A 183 14.94 27.52 1.48
CA GLY A 183 16.25 27.92 1.98
C GLY A 183 17.40 27.53 1.08
N GLU A 184 18.58 28.01 1.45
CA GLU A 184 19.82 27.86 0.70
C GLU A 184 20.76 26.84 1.37
N ALA A 185 21.88 26.52 0.73
CA ALA A 185 22.90 25.61 1.28
C ALA A 185 23.42 26.07 2.67
N THR A 186 23.45 27.38 2.92
CA THR A 186 23.88 27.98 4.19
C THR A 186 22.91 27.74 5.35
N ASP A 187 21.63 27.43 5.08
CA ASP A 187 20.63 27.13 6.10
C ASP A 187 20.75 25.70 6.65
N GLN A 188 21.41 24.79 5.92
CA GLN A 188 21.46 23.38 6.25
C GLN A 188 21.99 23.08 7.66
N PRO A 189 23.12 23.67 8.13
CA PRO A 189 23.64 23.36 9.46
C PRO A 189 22.63 23.70 10.58
N ALA A 190 21.96 24.85 10.47
CA ALA A 190 20.96 25.27 11.45
C ALA A 190 19.71 24.38 11.41
N LEU A 191 19.27 23.96 10.22
CA LEU A 191 18.17 23.02 10.05
C LEU A 191 18.50 21.65 10.65
N LEU A 192 19.69 21.12 10.41
CA LEU A 192 20.12 19.84 10.97
C LEU A 192 20.24 19.91 12.49
N GLU A 193 20.70 21.03 13.05
CA GLU A 193 20.73 21.26 14.49
C GLU A 193 19.31 21.33 15.08
N ALA A 194 18.36 22.00 14.40
CA ALA A 194 16.97 22.03 14.82
C ALA A 194 16.32 20.64 14.82
N LEU A 195 16.65 19.80 13.84
CA LEU A 195 16.26 18.38 13.81
C LEU A 195 16.95 17.56 14.90
N ARG A 196 18.19 17.88 15.28
CA ARG A 196 18.95 17.20 16.35
C ARG A 196 18.22 17.21 17.70
N GLN A 197 17.42 18.25 17.94
CA GLN A 197 16.69 18.45 19.19
C GLN A 197 15.45 17.55 19.36
N LEU A 198 14.98 16.87 18.30
CA LEU A 198 13.79 16.02 18.36
C LEU A 198 14.11 14.60 18.92
N PRO A 199 13.30 13.99 19.79
CA PRO A 199 13.54 12.61 20.22
C PRO A 199 12.99 11.61 19.18
N LEU A 200 13.77 11.26 18.15
CA LEU A 200 13.27 10.48 16.99
C LEU A 200 12.64 9.13 17.36
N ASP A 201 13.16 8.48 18.38
CA ASP A 201 12.68 7.20 18.94
C ASP A 201 11.35 7.32 19.70
N ALA A 202 10.99 8.53 20.15
CA ALA A 202 9.74 8.81 20.83
C ALA A 202 8.67 9.46 19.93
N LEU A 203 8.99 9.74 18.66
CA LEU A 203 8.04 10.33 17.72
C LEU A 203 7.01 9.29 17.26
N GLY A 204 5.76 9.74 17.12
CA GLY A 204 4.75 8.97 16.39
C GLY A 204 5.14 8.78 14.92
N LYS A 205 4.58 7.75 14.27
CA LYS A 205 4.91 7.36 12.89
C LYS A 205 4.92 8.55 11.92
N ASP A 206 3.89 9.38 11.94
CA ASP A 206 3.74 10.49 10.97
C ASP A 206 4.79 11.60 11.17
N ASP A 207 5.06 11.98 12.42
CA ASP A 207 6.10 12.96 12.74
C ASP A 207 7.50 12.40 12.45
N LEU A 208 7.74 11.11 12.71
CA LEU A 208 9.01 10.46 12.34
C LEU A 208 9.21 10.47 10.83
N LEU A 209 8.21 10.07 10.04
CA LEU A 209 8.26 10.12 8.58
C LEU A 209 8.46 11.57 8.06
N ALA A 210 7.83 12.55 8.70
CA ALA A 210 8.06 13.96 8.38
C ALA A 210 9.51 14.37 8.69
N ALA A 211 10.08 13.97 9.82
CA ALA A 211 11.48 14.24 10.15
C ALA A 211 12.46 13.63 9.14
N LEU A 212 12.25 12.36 8.76
CA LEU A 212 13.03 11.70 7.71
C LEU A 212 12.90 12.44 6.37
N ARG A 213 11.70 12.91 6.02
CA ARG A 213 11.47 13.70 4.81
C ARG A 213 12.20 15.04 4.83
N VAL A 214 12.29 15.71 5.98
CA VAL A 214 13.06 16.95 6.13
C VAL A 214 14.55 16.67 5.88
N TYR A 215 15.13 15.60 6.44
CA TYR A 215 16.51 15.19 6.12
C TYR A 215 16.70 14.97 4.62
N SER A 216 15.83 14.18 3.99
CA SER A 216 15.96 13.88 2.56
C SER A 216 15.92 15.16 1.72
N LEU A 217 15.01 16.08 2.01
CA LEU A 217 14.91 17.32 1.25
C LEU A 217 16.05 18.28 1.50
N ALA A 218 16.55 18.37 2.75
CA ALA A 218 17.74 19.15 3.06
C ALA A 218 18.94 18.66 2.23
N PHE A 219 19.14 17.35 2.11
CA PHE A 219 20.26 16.80 1.33
C PHE A 219 20.06 16.94 -0.19
N ILE A 220 18.82 16.87 -0.68
CA ILE A 220 18.52 17.05 -2.11
C ILE A 220 18.66 18.51 -2.55
N ARG A 221 18.20 19.47 -1.72
CA ARG A 221 18.08 20.87 -2.13
C ARG A 221 19.19 21.77 -1.58
N MET A 222 19.71 21.47 -0.38
CA MET A 222 20.73 22.28 0.29
C MET A 222 22.14 21.66 0.18
N GLY A 223 22.28 20.55 -0.57
CA GLY A 223 23.56 19.90 -0.84
C GLY A 223 23.93 18.78 0.14
N GLU A 224 25.06 18.13 -0.10
CA GLU A 224 25.55 17.04 0.75
C GLU A 224 25.98 17.58 2.13
N PRO A 225 25.63 16.92 3.24
CA PRO A 225 26.13 17.30 4.55
C PRO A 225 27.64 17.14 4.66
N ASN A 226 28.29 18.05 5.38
CA ASN A 226 29.72 17.91 5.68
C ASN A 226 29.99 16.61 6.48
N ALA A 227 31.26 16.19 6.55
CA ALA A 227 31.62 14.91 7.14
C ALA A 227 31.15 14.72 8.59
N ALA A 228 31.21 15.77 9.42
CA ALA A 228 30.76 15.72 10.81
C ALA A 228 29.24 15.58 10.91
N ALA A 229 28.49 16.37 10.14
CA ALA A 229 27.04 16.30 10.07
C ALA A 229 26.57 14.94 9.53
N ARG A 230 27.21 14.43 8.46
CA ARG A 230 26.94 13.11 7.89
C ARG A 230 27.10 12.01 8.94
N ALA A 231 28.23 11.97 9.64
CA ALA A 231 28.48 10.98 10.68
C ALA A 231 27.46 11.07 11.83
N SER A 232 27.16 12.29 12.28
CA SER A 232 26.18 12.53 13.35
C SER A 232 24.77 12.09 12.95
N VAL A 233 24.31 12.42 11.74
CA VAL A 233 22.96 12.04 11.28
C VAL A 233 22.91 10.53 11.03
N ALA A 234 23.94 9.94 10.41
CA ALA A 234 24.01 8.50 10.16
C ALA A 234 23.92 7.71 11.47
N SER A 235 24.69 8.08 12.50
CA SER A 235 24.64 7.41 13.80
C SER A 235 23.26 7.50 14.45
N ARG A 236 22.60 8.66 14.35
CA ARG A 236 21.29 8.88 14.97
C ARG A 236 20.16 8.12 14.26
N LEU A 237 20.20 8.06 12.93
CA LEU A 237 19.23 7.27 12.15
C LEU A 237 19.50 5.76 12.28
N ASP A 238 20.76 5.34 12.40
CA ASP A 238 21.13 3.93 12.60
C ASP A 238 20.62 3.39 13.95
N ALA A 239 20.53 4.25 14.97
CA ALA A 239 20.04 3.86 16.30
C ALA A 239 18.57 3.41 16.29
N ILE A 240 17.76 3.92 15.36
CA ILE A 240 16.34 3.57 15.20
C ILE A 240 16.07 2.62 14.02
N TYR A 241 17.13 2.09 13.38
CA TYR A 241 17.04 1.15 12.27
C TYR A 241 17.54 -0.25 12.71
N PRO A 242 16.76 -1.33 12.55
CA PRO A 242 15.40 -1.39 12.02
C PRO A 242 14.32 -0.87 13.00
N HIS A 243 13.24 -0.35 12.45
CA HIS A 243 12.01 0.06 13.13
C HIS A 243 10.91 -1.01 12.96
N ASP A 244 9.87 -1.01 13.80
CA ASP A 244 8.72 -1.91 13.69
C ASP A 244 7.81 -1.63 12.46
N GLN A 245 7.88 -0.41 11.91
CA GLN A 245 7.09 0.06 10.78
C GLN A 245 7.91 -0.01 9.48
N SER A 246 7.40 -0.73 8.50
CA SER A 246 8.07 -0.89 7.20
C SER A 246 8.25 0.42 6.42
N SER A 247 7.24 1.29 6.44
CA SER A 247 7.31 2.62 5.81
C SER A 247 8.46 3.47 6.39
N VAL A 248 8.70 3.38 7.70
CA VAL A 248 9.85 4.02 8.36
C VAL A 248 11.16 3.36 7.92
N ASN A 249 11.22 2.03 7.91
CA ASN A 249 12.40 1.29 7.43
C ASN A 249 12.78 1.63 5.99
N GLN A 250 11.81 1.83 5.10
CA GLN A 250 12.09 2.21 3.71
C GLN A 250 12.80 3.57 3.65
N GLN A 251 12.31 4.57 4.39
CA GLN A 251 12.92 5.90 4.44
C GLN A 251 14.28 5.90 5.15
N LEU A 252 14.41 5.15 6.26
CA LEU A 252 15.68 4.97 6.97
C LEU A 252 16.73 4.30 6.08
N CYS A 253 16.36 3.23 5.37
CA CYS A 253 17.25 2.55 4.43
C CYS A 253 17.77 3.52 3.37
N THR A 254 16.90 4.28 2.72
CA THR A 254 17.29 5.27 1.71
C THR A 254 18.27 6.31 2.27
N LEU A 255 17.98 6.88 3.44
CA LEU A 255 18.85 7.88 4.07
C LEU A 255 20.18 7.29 4.54
N LEU A 256 20.17 6.11 5.16
CA LEU A 256 21.39 5.46 5.68
C LEU A 256 22.31 4.98 4.56
N VAL A 257 21.75 4.55 3.43
CA VAL A 257 22.51 4.28 2.20
C VAL A 257 23.15 5.57 1.68
N TYR A 258 22.38 6.65 1.55
CA TYR A 258 22.91 7.94 1.10
C TYR A 258 24.03 8.46 2.02
N LEU A 259 23.85 8.32 3.34
CA LEU A 259 24.82 8.73 4.36
C LEU A 259 25.98 7.75 4.55
N ARG A 260 25.96 6.60 3.87
CA ARG A 260 26.96 5.51 3.96
C ARG A 260 27.18 5.02 5.39
N ALA A 261 26.08 4.75 6.10
CA ALA A 261 26.16 4.27 7.47
C ALA A 261 26.84 2.89 7.54
N PRO A 262 27.81 2.65 8.46
CA PRO A 262 28.66 1.46 8.42
C PRO A 262 27.93 0.11 8.48
N ARG A 263 26.77 0.03 9.14
CA ARG A 263 26.00 -1.22 9.35
C ARG A 263 24.77 -1.32 8.44
N VAL A 264 24.62 -0.44 7.46
CA VAL A 264 23.40 -0.39 6.65
C VAL A 264 23.21 -1.68 5.86
N ILE A 265 24.27 -2.24 5.27
CA ILE A 265 24.20 -3.49 4.49
C ILE A 265 23.67 -4.63 5.36
N ASP A 266 24.32 -4.94 6.48
CA ASP A 266 23.93 -6.07 7.35
C ASP A 266 22.52 -5.93 7.96
N LYS A 267 22.11 -4.71 8.30
CA LYS A 267 20.76 -4.46 8.82
C LYS A 267 19.70 -4.57 7.73
N THR A 268 19.99 -4.03 6.55
CA THR A 268 19.06 -4.04 5.42
C THR A 268 18.91 -5.45 4.84
N LEU A 269 19.97 -6.26 4.78
CA LEU A 269 19.89 -7.66 4.33
C LEU A 269 19.01 -8.52 5.26
N ARG A 270 19.14 -8.36 6.58
CA ARG A 270 18.23 -9.01 7.55
C ARG A 270 16.77 -8.57 7.38
N LEU A 271 16.53 -7.30 7.05
CA LEU A 271 15.18 -6.81 6.74
C LEU A 271 14.66 -7.34 5.40
N MET A 272 15.53 -7.53 4.41
CA MET A 272 15.19 -8.15 3.13
C MET A 272 14.78 -9.61 3.33
N GLU A 273 15.54 -10.38 4.12
CA GLU A 273 15.20 -11.77 4.43
C GLU A 273 13.87 -11.90 5.19
N ALA A 274 13.62 -11.00 6.15
CA ALA A 274 12.39 -10.98 6.94
C ALA A 274 11.19 -10.29 6.24
N ALA A 275 11.37 -9.76 5.03
CA ALA A 275 10.35 -8.99 4.34
C ALA A 275 9.14 -9.84 3.96
N ALA A 276 7.94 -9.31 4.21
CA ALA A 276 6.68 -10.02 3.97
C ALA A 276 6.23 -9.96 2.51
N THR A 277 6.77 -9.03 1.72
CA THR A 277 6.44 -8.86 0.31
C THR A 277 7.69 -8.70 -0.56
N GLN A 278 7.57 -9.08 -1.84
CA GLN A 278 8.64 -8.89 -2.82
C GLN A 278 8.97 -7.40 -3.02
N GLU A 279 8.00 -6.48 -2.90
CA GLU A 279 8.19 -5.04 -3.11
C GLU A 279 9.15 -4.47 -2.05
N GLN A 280 9.05 -4.94 -0.80
CA GLN A 280 9.99 -4.58 0.25
C GLN A 280 11.39 -5.10 -0.07
N GLN A 281 11.51 -6.36 -0.48
CA GLN A 281 12.79 -6.94 -0.86
C GLN A 281 13.44 -6.15 -2.01
N ILE A 282 12.66 -5.84 -3.05
CA ILE A 282 13.10 -5.04 -4.19
C ILE A 282 13.55 -3.66 -3.74
N HIS A 283 12.80 -2.98 -2.85
CA HIS A 283 13.20 -1.66 -2.33
C HIS A 283 14.56 -1.73 -1.64
N TYR A 284 14.75 -2.68 -0.72
CA TYR A 284 15.99 -2.83 0.03
C TYR A 284 17.18 -3.10 -0.87
N VAL A 285 17.08 -4.05 -1.80
CA VAL A 285 18.17 -4.33 -2.74
C VAL A 285 18.41 -3.15 -3.68
N HIS A 286 17.35 -2.51 -4.19
CA HIS A 286 17.48 -1.32 -5.03
C HIS A 286 18.21 -0.17 -4.34
N MET A 287 18.04 0.00 -3.02
CA MET A 287 18.82 0.95 -2.25
C MET A 287 20.27 0.48 -2.07
N LEU A 288 20.48 -0.76 -1.62
CA LEU A 288 21.84 -1.27 -1.36
C LEU A 288 22.74 -1.25 -2.60
N VAL A 289 22.20 -1.55 -3.79
CA VAL A 289 22.94 -1.54 -5.06
C VAL A 289 23.57 -0.16 -5.37
N ARG A 290 23.14 0.92 -4.71
CA ARG A 290 23.74 2.26 -4.85
C ARG A 290 25.04 2.43 -4.04
N LEU A 291 25.43 1.46 -3.21
CA LEU A 291 26.69 1.46 -2.46
C LEU A 291 27.80 0.77 -3.25
N ASN A 292 28.94 1.45 -3.37
CA ASN A 292 30.15 0.92 -4.02
C ASN A 292 31.17 0.37 -3.00
N GLU A 293 30.92 0.52 -1.71
CA GLU A 293 31.84 0.17 -0.61
C GLU A 293 31.08 -0.45 0.57
N GLY A 294 31.80 -1.08 1.50
CA GLY A 294 31.22 -1.70 2.70
C GLY A 294 30.74 -3.14 2.52
N TRP A 295 30.87 -3.71 1.32
CA TRP A 295 30.45 -5.08 1.02
C TRP A 295 31.46 -6.12 1.50
N SER A 296 30.95 -7.22 2.04
CA SER A 296 31.68 -8.47 2.32
C SER A 296 31.33 -9.54 1.27
N SER A 297 32.19 -10.56 1.09
CA SER A 297 31.88 -11.68 0.18
C SER A 297 30.54 -12.38 0.52
N SER A 298 30.21 -12.50 1.82
CA SER A 298 28.93 -13.08 2.25
C SER A 298 27.73 -12.22 1.85
N SER A 299 27.78 -10.90 2.09
CA SER A 299 26.71 -9.98 1.70
C SER A 299 26.53 -9.90 0.18
N ARG A 300 27.62 -9.98 -0.60
CA ARG A 300 27.56 -10.08 -2.07
C ARG A 300 26.85 -11.35 -2.51
N THR A 301 27.24 -12.47 -1.92
CA THR A 301 26.64 -13.79 -2.20
C THR A 301 25.14 -13.79 -1.89
N GLU A 302 24.72 -13.19 -0.79
CA GLU A 302 23.31 -13.11 -0.39
C GLU A 302 22.46 -12.37 -1.42
N VAL A 303 22.93 -11.22 -1.90
CA VAL A 303 22.24 -10.43 -2.94
C VAL A 303 22.23 -11.16 -4.29
N LEU A 304 23.32 -11.82 -4.69
CA LEU A 304 23.34 -12.63 -5.93
C LEU A 304 22.29 -13.75 -5.87
N ARG A 305 22.22 -14.48 -4.76
CA ARG A 305 21.20 -15.52 -4.55
C ARG A 305 19.80 -14.93 -4.54
N TRP A 306 19.62 -13.76 -3.95
CA TRP A 306 18.34 -13.07 -4.01
C TRP A 306 17.96 -12.68 -5.45
N LEU A 307 18.90 -12.16 -6.25
CA LEU A 307 18.67 -11.79 -7.65
C LEU A 307 18.25 -13.00 -8.50
N LEU A 308 18.84 -14.17 -8.26
CA LEU A 308 18.41 -15.44 -8.90
C LEU A 308 16.94 -15.73 -8.59
N ARG A 309 16.55 -15.67 -7.31
CA ARG A 309 15.15 -15.86 -6.90
C ARG A 309 14.22 -14.77 -7.45
N ALA A 310 14.67 -13.53 -7.50
CA ALA A 310 13.89 -12.38 -7.95
C ALA A 310 13.47 -12.47 -9.43
N LYS A 311 14.15 -13.27 -10.25
CA LYS A 311 13.69 -13.61 -11.62
C LYS A 311 12.34 -14.31 -11.65
N SER A 312 11.97 -15.01 -10.57
CA SER A 312 10.67 -15.65 -10.42
C SER A 312 9.57 -14.70 -9.95
N PHE A 313 9.89 -13.46 -9.58
CA PHE A 313 8.90 -12.48 -9.14
C PHE A 313 7.89 -12.17 -10.25
N ARG A 314 6.69 -11.80 -9.83
CA ARG A 314 5.56 -11.52 -10.71
C ARG A 314 5.09 -10.10 -10.48
N GLY A 315 4.77 -9.38 -11.56
CA GLY A 315 4.34 -7.99 -11.48
C GLY A 315 4.11 -7.38 -12.86
N GLY A 316 4.08 -6.05 -12.92
CA GLY A 316 3.85 -5.34 -14.17
C GLY A 316 4.89 -5.64 -15.25
N ARG A 317 4.58 -5.30 -16.51
CA ARG A 317 5.41 -5.56 -17.70
C ARG A 317 6.90 -5.20 -17.54
N LEU A 318 7.20 -4.16 -16.75
CA LEU A 318 8.56 -3.65 -16.55
C LEU A 318 9.32 -4.29 -15.38
N LEU A 319 8.68 -5.16 -14.58
CA LEU A 319 9.35 -5.81 -13.45
C LEU A 319 10.58 -6.63 -13.89
N PRO A 320 10.53 -7.50 -14.92
CA PRO A 320 11.71 -8.24 -15.35
C PRO A 320 12.86 -7.31 -15.77
N THR A 321 12.54 -6.20 -16.47
CA THR A 321 13.53 -5.18 -16.84
C THR A 321 14.15 -4.52 -15.61
N ALA A 322 13.35 -4.19 -14.60
CA ALA A 322 13.84 -3.60 -13.36
C ALA A 322 14.80 -4.54 -12.60
N ILE A 323 14.46 -5.83 -12.50
CA ILE A 323 15.34 -6.84 -11.87
C ILE A 323 16.65 -6.99 -12.66
N ASN A 324 16.59 -7.02 -13.99
CA ASN A 324 17.79 -7.09 -14.83
C ASN A 324 18.70 -5.84 -14.67
N ASN A 325 18.10 -4.65 -14.54
CA ASN A 325 18.85 -3.42 -14.27
C ASN A 325 19.53 -3.46 -12.89
N LEU A 326 18.84 -3.96 -11.86
CA LEU A 326 19.43 -4.17 -10.53
C LEU A 326 20.62 -5.10 -10.57
N GLN A 327 20.50 -6.21 -11.30
CA GLN A 327 21.58 -7.16 -11.50
C GLN A 327 22.80 -6.48 -12.16
N THR A 328 22.56 -5.72 -13.23
CA THR A 328 23.63 -5.03 -13.98
C THR A 328 24.33 -4.02 -13.08
N ASP A 329 23.58 -3.16 -12.40
CA ASP A 329 24.11 -2.16 -11.48
C ASP A 329 24.93 -2.83 -10.34
N PHE A 330 24.44 -3.96 -9.81
CA PHE A 330 25.10 -4.67 -8.71
C PHE A 330 26.45 -5.29 -9.11
N VAL A 331 26.50 -5.96 -10.26
CA VAL A 331 27.72 -6.58 -10.78
C VAL A 331 28.74 -5.52 -11.23
N ALA A 332 28.26 -4.39 -11.75
CA ALA A 332 29.12 -3.25 -12.09
C ALA A 332 29.84 -2.66 -10.86
N GLY A 333 29.20 -2.71 -9.68
CA GLY A 333 29.76 -2.26 -8.41
C GLY A 333 30.76 -3.23 -7.75
N MET A 334 31.05 -4.39 -8.35
CA MET A 334 32.05 -5.33 -7.85
C MET A 334 33.45 -5.01 -8.39
N ASN A 335 34.49 -5.32 -7.63
CA ASN A 335 35.87 -5.34 -8.11
C ASN A 335 36.22 -6.68 -8.80
N ASP A 336 37.39 -6.76 -9.43
CA ASP A 336 37.79 -7.95 -10.20
C ASP A 336 38.00 -9.20 -9.34
N ALA A 337 38.44 -9.04 -8.09
CA ALA A 337 38.60 -10.16 -7.17
C ALA A 337 37.22 -10.72 -6.75
N GLU A 338 36.27 -9.84 -6.40
CA GLU A 338 34.88 -10.23 -6.10
C GLU A 338 34.23 -10.94 -7.31
N ARG A 339 34.43 -10.40 -8.53
CA ARG A 339 33.91 -11.01 -9.76
C ARG A 339 34.50 -12.40 -10.02
N GLY A 340 35.79 -12.58 -9.76
CA GLY A 340 36.45 -13.88 -9.87
C GLY A 340 35.92 -14.90 -8.86
N GLU A 341 35.77 -14.50 -7.60
CA GLU A 341 35.25 -15.36 -6.52
C GLU A 341 33.80 -15.81 -6.78
N LEU A 342 32.97 -14.90 -7.28
CA LEU A 342 31.53 -15.11 -7.47
C LEU A 342 31.12 -15.42 -8.92
N ALA A 343 32.09 -15.74 -9.79
CA ALA A 343 31.88 -15.93 -11.22
C ALA A 343 30.78 -16.97 -11.53
N SER A 344 30.68 -18.04 -10.76
CA SER A 344 29.65 -19.07 -10.94
C SER A 344 28.23 -18.53 -10.74
N LEU A 345 28.00 -17.76 -9.67
CA LEU A 345 26.71 -17.11 -9.40
C LEU A 345 26.41 -16.02 -10.43
N ILE A 346 27.42 -15.27 -10.87
CA ILE A 346 27.26 -14.24 -11.92
C ILE A 346 26.83 -14.88 -13.25
N VAL A 347 27.44 -15.98 -13.67
CA VAL A 347 27.04 -16.69 -14.90
C VAL A 347 25.62 -17.25 -14.80
N GLN A 348 25.20 -17.76 -13.63
CA GLN A 348 23.83 -18.22 -13.42
C GLN A 348 22.79 -17.09 -13.56
N LEU A 349 23.19 -15.84 -13.31
CA LEU A 349 22.31 -14.70 -13.49
C LEU A 349 21.93 -14.42 -14.95
N ASP A 350 22.62 -15.00 -15.93
CA ASP A 350 22.24 -14.91 -17.36
C ASP A 350 21.37 -16.09 -17.81
N GLN A 351 21.18 -17.10 -16.97
CA GLN A 351 20.38 -18.28 -17.27
C GLN A 351 18.90 -18.07 -16.90
N PRO A 352 17.95 -18.74 -17.59
CA PRO A 352 16.56 -18.74 -17.18
C PRO A 352 16.40 -19.32 -15.76
N PRO A 353 15.43 -18.84 -14.96
CA PRO A 353 15.22 -19.35 -13.61
C PRO A 353 14.86 -20.83 -13.66
N THR A 354 15.53 -21.62 -12.82
CA THR A 354 15.22 -23.04 -12.60
C THR A 354 14.14 -23.19 -11.52
N PRO A 355 13.49 -24.35 -11.41
CA PRO A 355 12.58 -24.64 -10.29
C PRO A 355 13.27 -24.54 -8.92
N GLU A 356 14.58 -24.75 -8.85
CA GLU A 356 15.40 -24.62 -7.63
C GLU A 356 15.63 -23.15 -7.23
N ASP A 357 15.51 -22.22 -8.18
CA ASP A 357 15.56 -20.77 -7.95
C ASP A 357 14.22 -20.20 -7.41
N ALA A 358 13.16 -21.01 -7.39
CA ALA A 358 11.92 -20.62 -6.72
C ALA A 358 12.12 -20.61 -5.19
N LEU A 359 11.29 -19.85 -4.46
CA LEU A 359 11.29 -19.88 -2.99
C LEU A 359 11.20 -21.34 -2.51
N PRO A 360 12.02 -21.76 -1.52
CA PRO A 360 11.96 -23.12 -1.01
C PRO A 360 10.53 -23.42 -0.56
N THR A 361 9.94 -24.44 -1.16
CA THR A 361 8.60 -24.89 -0.80
C THR A 361 8.67 -25.49 0.59
N ARG A 362 7.96 -24.88 1.55
CA ARG A 362 7.82 -25.45 2.88
C ARG A 362 7.21 -26.86 2.76
N PRO A 363 7.70 -27.84 3.54
CA PRO A 363 7.13 -29.18 3.49
C PRO A 363 5.65 -29.13 3.87
N PHE A 364 4.85 -29.99 3.25
CA PHE A 364 3.47 -30.21 3.67
C PHE A 364 3.45 -30.68 5.13
N VAL A 365 2.65 -30.01 5.95
CA VAL A 365 2.45 -30.38 7.37
C VAL A 365 1.16 -31.18 7.48
N ARG A 366 0.02 -30.57 7.16
CA ARG A 366 -1.30 -31.18 7.30
C ARG A 366 -2.36 -30.33 6.57
N GLN A 367 -3.37 -30.99 6.02
CA GLN A 367 -4.63 -30.32 5.65
C GLN A 367 -5.45 -30.08 6.92
N TRP A 368 -5.40 -28.86 7.46
CA TRP A 368 -6.01 -28.51 8.74
C TRP A 368 -7.53 -28.40 8.66
N ARG A 369 -8.22 -28.87 9.70
CA ARG A 369 -9.68 -28.69 9.87
C ARG A 369 -9.97 -27.84 11.10
N MET A 370 -11.18 -27.28 11.17
CA MET A 370 -11.63 -26.52 12.33
C MET A 370 -11.44 -27.32 13.64
N GLU A 371 -11.84 -28.59 13.65
CA GLU A 371 -11.70 -29.50 14.81
C GLU A 371 -10.26 -29.65 15.33
N ASP A 372 -9.25 -29.49 14.48
CA ASP A 372 -7.84 -29.66 14.85
C ASP A 372 -7.28 -28.51 15.70
N LEU A 373 -7.94 -27.35 15.63
CA LEU A 373 -7.43 -26.07 16.11
C LEU A 373 -8.38 -25.38 17.10
N MET A 374 -9.67 -25.74 17.13
CA MET A 374 -10.68 -25.05 17.94
C MET A 374 -10.43 -25.10 19.46
N THR A 375 -9.90 -26.22 19.96
CA THR A 375 -9.53 -26.34 21.38
C THR A 375 -8.41 -25.37 21.76
N ASP A 376 -7.45 -25.17 20.86
CA ASP A 376 -6.30 -24.29 21.11
C ASP A 376 -6.66 -22.81 20.89
N VAL A 377 -7.50 -22.50 19.89
CA VAL A 377 -8.00 -21.14 19.64
C VAL A 377 -8.85 -20.60 20.81
N SER A 378 -9.59 -21.48 21.49
CA SER A 378 -10.42 -21.11 22.65
C SER A 378 -9.63 -20.99 23.96
N THR A 379 -8.43 -21.57 24.04
CA THR A 379 -7.57 -21.55 25.23
C THR A 379 -6.37 -20.60 25.10
N ALA A 380 -6.07 -20.09 23.90
CA ALA A 380 -5.01 -19.12 23.61
C ALA A 380 -5.29 -17.75 24.24
N ASN A 381 -5.07 -17.63 25.55
CA ASN A 381 -5.06 -16.37 26.29
C ASN A 381 -3.65 -15.79 26.32
N ALA A 382 -3.30 -15.02 25.28
CA ALA A 382 -2.09 -14.18 25.26
C ALA A 382 -2.03 -13.15 26.40
N ALA A 383 -3.13 -12.95 27.14
CA ALA A 383 -3.24 -12.04 28.27
C ALA A 383 -2.31 -12.38 29.45
N ASN A 384 -1.90 -13.64 29.61
CA ASN A 384 -1.07 -14.10 30.73
C ASN A 384 0.39 -14.42 30.35
N SER A 385 0.79 -14.13 29.10
CA SER A 385 2.15 -14.41 28.60
C SER A 385 3.12 -13.27 28.92
N SER A 386 4.41 -13.57 29.08
CA SER A 386 5.46 -12.54 29.19
C SER A 386 5.54 -11.68 27.93
N GLU A 387 6.08 -10.47 28.05
CA GLU A 387 6.25 -9.56 26.89
C GLU A 387 7.14 -10.16 25.80
N GLU A 388 8.18 -10.91 26.18
CA GLU A 388 9.05 -11.64 25.25
C GLU A 388 8.28 -12.72 24.48
N ALA A 389 7.39 -13.46 25.16
CA ALA A 389 6.56 -14.47 24.52
C ALA A 389 5.55 -13.84 23.55
N LYS A 390 4.96 -12.69 23.90
CA LYS A 390 4.09 -11.92 22.99
C LYS A 390 4.85 -11.42 21.77
N ALA A 391 6.05 -10.89 21.93
CA ALA A 391 6.88 -10.42 20.83
C ALA A 391 7.29 -11.55 19.89
N HIS A 392 7.65 -12.72 20.45
CA HIS A 392 7.96 -13.91 19.67
C HIS A 392 6.75 -14.39 18.86
N MET A 393 5.57 -14.50 19.50
CA MET A 393 4.31 -14.87 18.85
C MET A 393 3.94 -13.90 17.72
N MET A 394 4.09 -12.59 17.94
CA MET A 394 3.83 -11.57 16.93
C MET A 394 4.77 -11.72 15.72
N THR A 395 6.05 -11.99 15.98
CA THR A 395 7.07 -12.22 14.93
C THR A 395 6.73 -13.48 14.14
N GLN A 396 6.42 -14.58 14.81
CA GLN A 396 6.04 -15.84 14.17
C GLN A 396 4.74 -15.70 13.36
N GLY A 397 3.75 -14.97 13.88
CA GLY A 397 2.50 -14.70 13.17
C GLY A 397 2.71 -13.91 11.88
N LYS A 398 3.60 -12.90 11.91
CA LYS A 398 3.99 -12.15 10.71
C LYS A 398 4.73 -13.04 9.69
N GLN A 399 5.60 -13.93 10.15
CA GLN A 399 6.28 -14.90 9.28
C GLN A 399 5.29 -15.90 8.67
N ALA A 400 4.33 -16.40 9.46
CA ALA A 400 3.27 -17.28 9.01
C ALA A 400 2.37 -16.62 7.94
N LEU A 401 2.05 -15.34 8.12
CA LEU A 401 1.30 -14.52 7.15
C LEU A 401 2.03 -14.40 5.80
N ALA A 402 3.35 -14.19 5.84
CA ALA A 402 4.19 -14.16 4.65
C ALA A 402 4.28 -15.55 3.98
N ALA A 403 4.49 -16.60 4.77
CA ALA A 403 4.61 -17.98 4.30
C ALA A 403 3.31 -18.50 3.65
N ALA A 404 2.15 -18.12 4.21
CA ALA A 404 0.84 -18.39 3.62
C ALA A 404 0.50 -17.48 2.43
N THR A 405 1.39 -16.56 2.06
CA THR A 405 1.25 -15.64 0.92
C THR A 405 0.03 -14.70 0.98
N CYS A 406 -0.51 -14.44 2.18
CA CYS A 406 -1.75 -13.67 2.34
C CYS A 406 -1.66 -12.27 1.71
N LEU A 407 -0.50 -11.63 1.81
CA LEU A 407 -0.26 -10.28 1.27
C LEU A 407 -0.21 -10.22 -0.27
N LYS A 408 -0.19 -11.34 -0.99
CA LYS A 408 -0.38 -11.31 -2.45
C LYS A 408 -1.76 -10.77 -2.82
N CYS A 409 -2.77 -11.10 -2.02
CA CYS A 409 -4.16 -10.72 -2.29
C CYS A 409 -4.66 -9.63 -1.35
N HIS A 410 -4.22 -9.64 -0.09
CA HIS A 410 -4.74 -8.76 0.95
C HIS A 410 -3.80 -7.61 1.28
N ARG A 411 -4.39 -6.46 1.61
CA ARG A 411 -3.66 -5.31 2.14
C ARG A 411 -3.56 -5.41 3.66
N LEU A 412 -2.42 -5.02 4.22
CA LEU A 412 -2.19 -4.82 5.65
C LEU A 412 -1.38 -3.53 5.85
N GLY A 413 -2.00 -2.51 6.43
CA GLY A 413 -1.47 -1.16 6.47
C GLY A 413 -1.20 -0.64 5.05
N ASP A 414 0.07 -0.36 4.79
CA ASP A 414 0.57 0.16 3.51
C ASP A 414 1.14 -0.96 2.61
N GLU A 415 0.97 -2.25 2.99
CA GLU A 415 1.58 -3.41 2.33
C GLU A 415 0.54 -4.35 1.71
N GLY A 416 0.93 -5.07 0.65
CA GLY A 416 0.16 -6.16 0.05
C GLY A 416 -0.79 -5.75 -1.08
N GLY A 417 -1.59 -6.72 -1.55
CA GLY A 417 -2.47 -6.61 -2.70
C GLY A 417 -3.85 -6.03 -2.41
N GLN A 418 -4.62 -5.71 -3.45
CA GLN A 418 -6.00 -5.22 -3.35
C GLN A 418 -7.00 -6.14 -4.07
N VAL A 419 -6.70 -7.44 -4.13
CA VAL A 419 -7.59 -8.46 -4.70
C VAL A 419 -8.64 -8.87 -3.66
N GLY A 420 -8.20 -9.12 -2.43
CA GLY A 420 -9.04 -9.45 -1.29
C GLY A 420 -9.29 -8.26 -0.35
N PRO A 421 -10.16 -8.43 0.65
CA PRO A 421 -10.44 -7.39 1.64
C PRO A 421 -9.22 -6.96 2.44
N ASP A 422 -9.17 -5.68 2.80
CA ASP A 422 -8.13 -5.12 3.66
C ASP A 422 -8.16 -5.77 5.07
N LEU A 423 -7.01 -6.27 5.53
CA LEU A 423 -6.82 -6.94 6.82
C LEU A 423 -6.44 -5.99 7.96
N SER A 424 -6.18 -4.71 7.70
CA SER A 424 -5.70 -3.71 8.68
C SER A 424 -6.62 -3.47 9.86
N THR A 425 -7.88 -3.91 9.76
CA THR A 425 -8.88 -3.81 10.83
C THR A 425 -9.62 -5.13 11.02
N VAL A 426 -9.05 -6.25 10.57
CA VAL A 426 -9.75 -7.54 10.58
C VAL A 426 -10.06 -8.02 11.99
N GLY A 427 -9.13 -7.83 12.94
CA GLY A 427 -9.32 -8.19 14.35
C GLY A 427 -10.43 -7.42 15.07
N LYS A 428 -10.82 -6.23 14.57
CA LYS A 428 -11.99 -5.49 15.10
C LYS A 428 -13.32 -6.04 14.58
N ARG A 429 -13.32 -6.72 13.43
CA ARG A 429 -14.52 -7.21 12.75
C ARG A 429 -14.82 -8.67 13.02
N PHE A 430 -13.78 -9.47 13.25
CA PHE A 430 -13.88 -10.91 13.40
C PHE A 430 -13.11 -11.40 14.62
N ASP A 431 -13.72 -12.34 15.35
CA ASP A 431 -13.03 -13.12 16.36
C ASP A 431 -12.09 -14.15 15.72
N LYS A 432 -11.21 -14.77 16.52
CA LYS A 432 -10.24 -15.76 16.02
C LYS A 432 -10.91 -16.98 15.38
N ARG A 433 -12.13 -17.34 15.81
CA ARG A 433 -12.88 -18.48 15.26
C ARG A 433 -13.31 -18.19 13.82
N LEU A 434 -13.92 -17.02 13.58
CA LEU A 434 -14.34 -16.58 12.25
C LEU A 434 -13.15 -16.32 11.32
N LEU A 435 -12.05 -15.79 11.87
CA LEU A 435 -10.78 -15.68 11.12
C LEU A 435 -10.29 -17.06 10.65
N LEU A 436 -10.24 -18.05 11.56
CA LEU A 436 -9.81 -19.39 11.21
C LEU A 436 -10.75 -20.04 10.18
N GLU A 437 -12.06 -19.92 10.37
CA GLU A 437 -13.06 -20.43 9.43
C GLU A 437 -12.89 -19.82 8.04
N SER A 438 -12.66 -18.52 7.95
CA SER A 438 -12.41 -17.83 6.67
C SER A 438 -11.12 -18.30 5.99
N ILE A 439 -10.11 -18.72 6.76
CA ILE A 439 -8.83 -19.21 6.24
C ILE A 439 -8.94 -20.67 5.77
N LEU A 440 -9.61 -21.53 6.55
CA LEU A 440 -9.74 -22.96 6.23
C LEU A 440 -10.88 -23.26 5.24
N GLU A 441 -11.96 -22.47 5.28
CA GLU A 441 -13.18 -22.65 4.49
C GLU A 441 -13.53 -21.36 3.71
N PRO A 442 -12.64 -20.84 2.84
CA PRO A 442 -12.82 -19.53 2.22
C PRO A 442 -14.08 -19.40 1.34
N SER A 443 -14.62 -20.51 0.83
CA SER A 443 -15.85 -20.54 0.01
C SER A 443 -17.14 -20.59 0.83
N LYS A 444 -17.08 -20.69 2.16
CA LYS A 444 -18.27 -20.78 3.01
C LYS A 444 -19.12 -19.52 2.96
N VAL A 445 -18.46 -18.35 3.02
CA VAL A 445 -19.09 -17.03 2.93
C VAL A 445 -18.24 -16.15 2.03
N VAL A 446 -18.75 -15.85 0.83
CA VAL A 446 -18.09 -14.97 -0.13
C VAL A 446 -18.91 -13.70 -0.33
N ASP A 447 -18.35 -12.57 0.11
CA ASP A 447 -18.92 -11.24 -0.14
C ASP A 447 -19.07 -11.04 -1.66
N PRO A 448 -20.28 -10.69 -2.15
CA PRO A 448 -20.54 -10.50 -3.58
C PRO A 448 -19.51 -9.63 -4.30
N LYS A 449 -18.94 -8.62 -3.63
CA LYS A 449 -17.96 -7.70 -4.24
C LYS A 449 -16.62 -8.34 -4.58
N TYR A 450 -16.32 -9.51 -4.01
CA TYR A 450 -15.08 -10.26 -4.27
C TYR A 450 -15.34 -11.54 -5.07
N ARG A 451 -16.56 -11.84 -5.51
CA ARG A 451 -16.81 -13.07 -6.27
C ARG A 451 -16.11 -13.01 -7.62
N ASN A 452 -15.49 -14.13 -7.98
CA ASN A 452 -15.05 -14.37 -9.35
C ASN A 452 -16.25 -14.58 -10.28
N VAL A 453 -16.01 -14.54 -11.58
CA VAL A 453 -17.01 -14.89 -12.60
C VAL A 453 -16.76 -16.33 -13.05
N ALA A 454 -17.83 -17.11 -13.19
CA ALA A 454 -17.81 -18.42 -13.81
C ALA A 454 -18.37 -18.32 -15.24
N TYR A 455 -17.71 -18.98 -16.18
CA TYR A 455 -18.09 -19.08 -17.58
C TYR A 455 -18.40 -20.52 -17.91
N LEU A 456 -19.67 -20.83 -18.18
CA LEU A 456 -20.09 -22.10 -18.76
C LEU A 456 -19.84 -22.03 -20.26
N LEU A 457 -19.04 -22.96 -20.77
CA LEU A 457 -18.74 -23.05 -22.18
C LEU A 457 -19.72 -24.01 -22.88
N ASN A 458 -19.90 -23.84 -24.19
CA ASN A 458 -20.76 -24.68 -25.03
C ASN A 458 -20.42 -26.19 -24.97
N ASN A 459 -19.23 -26.54 -24.51
CA ASN A 459 -18.78 -27.93 -24.30
C ASN A 459 -19.03 -28.45 -22.88
N GLY A 460 -19.77 -27.70 -22.05
CA GLY A 460 -20.09 -28.04 -20.66
C GLY A 460 -18.97 -27.75 -19.65
N LYS A 461 -17.79 -27.27 -20.07
CA LYS A 461 -16.70 -26.90 -19.16
C LYS A 461 -17.02 -25.58 -18.47
N ILE A 462 -16.78 -25.51 -17.16
CA ILE A 462 -16.82 -24.26 -16.40
C ILE A 462 -15.40 -23.75 -16.19
N VAL A 463 -15.17 -22.48 -16.50
CA VAL A 463 -13.94 -21.77 -16.14
C VAL A 463 -14.32 -20.64 -15.18
N ALA A 464 -13.84 -20.71 -13.94
CA ALA A 464 -14.09 -19.70 -12.92
C ALA A 464 -12.80 -18.95 -12.59
N GLY A 465 -12.89 -17.63 -12.47
CA GLY A 465 -11.76 -16.79 -12.13
C GLY A 465 -12.03 -15.30 -12.31
N ARG A 466 -10.98 -14.51 -12.17
CA ARG A 466 -11.04 -13.05 -12.34
C ARG A 466 -10.72 -12.69 -13.79
N PRO A 467 -11.58 -11.94 -14.50
CA PRO A 467 -11.24 -11.47 -15.85
C PRO A 467 -10.09 -10.46 -15.76
N VAL A 468 -8.95 -10.78 -16.39
CA VAL A 468 -7.74 -9.93 -16.37
C VAL A 468 -7.44 -9.26 -17.70
N SER A 469 -8.01 -9.79 -18.77
CA SER A 469 -8.03 -9.14 -20.08
C SER A 469 -9.28 -9.58 -20.79
N VAL A 470 -9.94 -8.67 -21.50
CA VAL A 470 -11.11 -9.01 -22.28
C VAL A 470 -10.99 -8.25 -23.60
N SER A 471 -11.46 -8.84 -24.68
CA SER A 471 -11.55 -8.23 -26.02
C SER A 471 -12.93 -8.52 -26.63
N SER A 472 -13.12 -8.11 -27.88
CA SER A 472 -14.33 -8.47 -28.63
C SER A 472 -14.42 -9.96 -28.96
N LYS A 473 -13.29 -10.70 -28.94
CA LYS A 473 -13.25 -12.13 -29.30
C LYS A 473 -12.95 -13.05 -28.12
N GLN A 474 -12.17 -12.59 -27.15
CA GLN A 474 -11.60 -13.45 -26.11
C GLN A 474 -11.68 -12.82 -24.72
N ILE A 475 -11.75 -13.68 -23.70
CA ILE A 475 -11.61 -13.34 -22.28
C ILE A 475 -10.41 -14.12 -21.74
N VAL A 476 -9.45 -13.45 -21.13
CA VAL A 476 -8.39 -14.07 -20.34
C VAL A 476 -8.81 -14.02 -18.88
N VAL A 477 -8.97 -15.21 -18.29
CA VAL A 477 -9.46 -15.41 -16.93
C VAL A 477 -8.32 -15.90 -16.06
N GLU A 478 -7.96 -15.15 -15.03
CA GLU A 478 -7.02 -15.59 -13.98
C GLU A 478 -7.75 -16.56 -13.05
N THR A 479 -7.39 -17.84 -13.12
CA THR A 479 -8.02 -18.93 -12.38
C THR A 479 -7.37 -19.18 -11.03
N ASP A 480 -6.13 -18.69 -10.83
CA ASP A 480 -5.42 -18.79 -9.56
C ASP A 480 -4.58 -17.51 -9.31
N PRO A 481 -4.91 -16.71 -8.27
CA PRO A 481 -4.18 -15.48 -7.96
C PRO A 481 -2.80 -15.72 -7.33
N VAL A 482 -2.49 -16.93 -6.83
CA VAL A 482 -1.19 -17.24 -6.21
C VAL A 482 -0.13 -17.52 -7.27
N SER A 483 -0.47 -18.31 -8.29
CA SER A 483 0.38 -18.61 -9.43
C SER A 483 0.21 -17.63 -10.61
N ALA A 484 -0.83 -16.80 -10.58
CA ALA A 484 -1.29 -15.99 -11.70
C ALA A 484 -1.62 -16.83 -12.96
N ALA A 485 -2.10 -18.06 -12.78
CA ALA A 485 -2.48 -18.92 -13.89
C ALA A 485 -3.70 -18.33 -14.61
N THR A 486 -3.63 -18.31 -15.94
CA THR A 486 -4.70 -17.77 -16.78
C THR A 486 -5.19 -18.77 -17.82
N VAL A 487 -6.49 -18.73 -18.11
CA VAL A 487 -7.12 -19.45 -19.21
C VAL A 487 -7.73 -18.45 -20.19
N THR A 488 -7.42 -18.58 -21.47
CA THR A 488 -8.09 -17.81 -22.53
C THR A 488 -9.32 -18.55 -23.01
N ILE A 489 -10.45 -17.85 -23.04
CA ILE A 489 -11.76 -18.32 -23.45
C ILE A 489 -12.19 -17.53 -24.68
N ASP A 490 -12.58 -18.20 -25.75
CA ASP A 490 -13.27 -17.54 -26.87
C ASP A 490 -14.69 -17.17 -26.46
N ARG A 491 -15.08 -15.91 -26.66
CA ARG A 491 -16.41 -15.40 -26.25
C ARG A 491 -17.55 -16.11 -26.95
N ALA A 492 -17.34 -16.54 -28.20
CA ALA A 492 -18.33 -17.31 -28.96
C ALA A 492 -18.54 -18.73 -28.38
N ALA A 493 -17.63 -19.20 -27.53
CA ALA A 493 -17.74 -20.48 -26.85
C ALA A 493 -18.44 -20.38 -25.49
N ILE A 494 -18.80 -19.17 -25.03
CA ILE A 494 -19.49 -18.95 -23.75
C ILE A 494 -20.99 -19.13 -23.98
N ASP A 495 -21.58 -20.07 -23.25
CA ASP A 495 -23.02 -20.28 -23.18
C ASP A 495 -23.63 -19.32 -22.15
N GLU A 496 -23.10 -19.34 -20.92
CA GLU A 496 -23.57 -18.52 -19.80
C GLU A 496 -22.41 -18.00 -18.95
N SER A 497 -22.60 -16.83 -18.34
CA SER A 497 -21.72 -16.30 -17.30
C SER A 497 -22.50 -15.98 -16.03
N PHE A 498 -22.01 -16.40 -14.87
CA PHE A 498 -22.66 -16.19 -13.58
C PHE A 498 -21.63 -16.01 -12.45
N PRO A 499 -22.02 -15.46 -11.28
CA PRO A 499 -21.10 -15.34 -10.15
C PRO A 499 -20.63 -16.72 -9.67
N ALA A 500 -19.31 -16.89 -9.50
CA ALA A 500 -18.74 -18.14 -9.00
C ALA A 500 -19.16 -18.40 -7.53
N GLU A 501 -19.39 -19.66 -7.20
CA GLU A 501 -19.62 -20.11 -5.82
C GLU A 501 -18.32 -20.22 -5.03
N ALA A 502 -17.24 -20.64 -5.69
CA ALA A 502 -15.91 -20.76 -5.09
C ALA A 502 -15.30 -19.38 -4.83
N SER A 503 -14.67 -19.23 -3.66
CA SER A 503 -13.92 -18.04 -3.31
C SER A 503 -12.68 -17.88 -4.19
N PRO A 504 -12.28 -16.64 -4.54
CA PRO A 504 -10.98 -16.38 -5.13
C PRO A 504 -9.81 -16.67 -4.18
N MET A 505 -10.04 -16.72 -2.87
CA MET A 505 -9.03 -17.10 -1.89
C MET A 505 -8.81 -18.63 -1.96
N PRO A 506 -7.59 -19.11 -2.30
CA PRO A 506 -7.34 -20.54 -2.40
C PRO A 506 -7.49 -21.25 -1.05
N SER A 507 -7.93 -22.51 -1.10
CA SER A 507 -7.89 -23.40 0.06
C SER A 507 -6.47 -23.96 0.27
N GLY A 508 -6.14 -24.38 1.50
CA GLY A 508 -4.86 -25.03 1.81
C GLY A 508 -3.67 -24.08 1.97
N LEU A 509 -3.89 -22.76 2.04
CA LEU A 509 -2.82 -21.76 2.22
C LEU A 509 -1.98 -21.97 3.48
N VAL A 510 -2.53 -22.64 4.50
CA VAL A 510 -1.88 -22.89 5.79
C VAL A 510 -1.38 -24.33 5.93
N ASP A 511 -1.46 -25.16 4.88
CA ASP A 511 -1.14 -26.59 4.99
C ASP A 511 0.35 -26.89 5.22
N THR A 512 1.20 -25.89 4.97
CA THR A 512 2.65 -25.95 5.24
C THR A 512 3.05 -25.26 6.56
N LEU A 513 2.06 -24.73 7.29
CA LEU A 513 2.26 -24.14 8.60
C LEU A 513 2.03 -25.18 9.70
N THR A 514 2.82 -25.08 10.76
CA THR A 514 2.61 -25.81 12.00
C THR A 514 1.41 -25.23 12.76
N LYS A 515 0.84 -26.03 13.68
CA LYS A 515 -0.22 -25.56 14.58
C LYS A 515 0.17 -24.26 15.30
N ALA A 516 1.40 -24.18 15.83
CA ALA A 516 1.88 -23.00 16.53
C ALA A 516 1.93 -21.76 15.61
N GLU A 517 2.42 -21.90 14.38
CA GLU A 517 2.44 -20.81 13.40
C GLU A 517 1.02 -20.34 13.03
N ILE A 518 0.05 -21.26 12.91
CA ILE A 518 -1.35 -20.90 12.63
C ILE A 518 -1.97 -20.13 13.81
N LEU A 519 -1.74 -20.57 15.04
CA LEU A 519 -2.24 -19.86 16.23
C LEU A 519 -1.60 -18.47 16.34
N SER A 520 -0.28 -18.36 16.14
CA SER A 520 0.44 -17.09 16.09
C SER A 520 -0.06 -16.19 14.95
N LEU A 521 -0.42 -16.74 13.79
CA LEU A 521 -1.05 -16.00 12.69
C LEU A 521 -2.40 -15.41 13.09
N LEU A 522 -3.26 -16.20 13.74
CA LEU A 522 -4.56 -15.73 14.23
C LEU A 522 -4.39 -14.64 15.29
N ASP A 523 -3.43 -14.81 16.20
CA ASP A 523 -3.12 -13.82 17.24
C ASP A 523 -2.60 -12.52 16.62
N TYR A 524 -1.71 -12.62 15.64
CA TYR A 524 -1.23 -11.48 14.86
C TYR A 524 -2.41 -10.75 14.19
N LEU A 525 -3.22 -11.45 13.39
CA LEU A 525 -4.38 -10.86 12.69
C LEU A 525 -5.42 -10.26 13.63
N HIS A 526 -5.67 -10.88 14.79
CA HIS A 526 -6.61 -10.37 15.77
C HIS A 526 -6.07 -9.16 16.53
N SER A 527 -4.76 -9.13 16.80
CA SER A 527 -4.09 -7.99 17.44
C SER A 527 -4.01 -6.75 16.55
N ILE A 528 -4.11 -6.93 15.22
CA ILE A 528 -4.20 -5.84 14.24
C ILE A 528 -5.53 -5.12 14.42
N THR A 529 -5.49 -4.19 15.36
CA THR A 529 -6.45 -3.12 15.51
C THR A 529 -5.74 -1.91 14.94
N ALA A 530 -6.19 -1.35 13.80
CA ALA A 530 -5.57 -0.16 13.24
C ALA A 530 -5.24 0.82 14.37
N GLY A 531 -3.95 1.12 14.50
CA GLY A 531 -3.43 2.05 15.49
C GLY A 531 -4.32 3.28 15.46
N ARG A 532 -4.69 3.78 16.64
CA ARG A 532 -5.34 5.09 16.73
C ARG A 532 -4.47 6.05 15.92
N ARG A 533 -5.02 6.53 14.79
CA ARG A 533 -4.44 7.63 14.04
C ARG A 533 -4.30 8.83 14.96
#